data_AF-A0A4Y7ZKK4-F1
#
_entry.id   AF-A0A4Y7ZKK4-F1
#
_cell.length_a   1.000
_cell.length_b   1.000
_cell.length_c   1.000
_cell.angle_alpha   90.00
_cell.angle_beta   90.00
_cell.angle_gamma   90.00
#
_symmetry.space_group_name_H-M   'P 1'
#
loop_
_entity.id
_entity.type
_entity.pdbx_description
1 polymer ?
#
loop_
_entity_poly.entity_id
_entity_poly.type
_entity_poly.pdbx_seq_one_letter_code
_entity_poly.pdbx_strand_id
1 'polypeptide(L)'
;MEFDFKKDYFSDKATVKLSMGHEAFGTWLEQEGQSKKWVEDLLVVIGQLQQRKITEYKLAGSEFNLYLTIEEAKISNHSLHESDDSLEDANELSFYDQEIQAECGLEDFLNLLESWLAFI
;
A
#
# COMPACT_ATOMS: atom_id res chain seq x y z
N MET A 1 11.43 -4.66 -4.01
CA MET A 1 10.82 -3.44 -4.58
C MET A 1 11.84 -2.30 -4.58
N GLU A 2 11.91 -1.46 -5.60
CA GLU A 2 12.81 -0.29 -5.62
C GLU A 2 12.04 1.01 -5.34
N PHE A 3 12.65 1.94 -4.60
CA PHE A 3 12.02 3.20 -4.20
C PHE A 3 12.99 4.37 -4.04
N ASP A 4 12.51 5.59 -4.28
CA ASP A 4 13.23 6.86 -4.11
C ASP A 4 12.36 7.88 -3.36
N PHE A 5 12.86 8.40 -2.25
CA PHE A 5 12.12 9.36 -1.41
C PHE A 5 12.54 10.80 -1.70
N LYS A 6 11.57 11.71 -1.68
CA LYS A 6 11.77 13.13 -1.88
C LYS A 6 10.96 13.93 -0.89
N LYS A 7 11.58 14.99 -0.35
CA LYS A 7 10.89 15.94 0.52
C LYS A 7 10.47 17.15 -0.31
N ASP A 8 9.18 17.44 -0.33
CA ASP A 8 8.66 18.64 -0.95
C ASP A 8 8.84 19.83 -0.01
N TYR A 9 9.75 20.73 -0.36
CA TYR A 9 10.11 21.89 0.47
C TYR A 9 8.99 22.94 0.59
N PHE A 10 7.98 22.89 -0.28
CA PHE A 10 6.88 23.86 -0.28
C PHE A 10 5.73 23.42 0.63
N SER A 11 5.39 22.14 0.61
CA SER A 11 4.32 21.54 1.42
C SER A 11 4.82 20.88 2.72
N ASP A 12 6.14 20.76 2.89
CA ASP A 12 6.83 20.01 3.95
C ASP A 12 6.43 18.52 4.02
N LYS A 13 5.81 18.01 2.95
CA LYS A 13 5.40 16.60 2.82
C LYS A 13 6.50 15.75 2.21
N ALA A 14 6.53 14.48 2.61
CA ALA A 14 7.35 13.48 1.94
C ALA A 14 6.59 12.87 0.76
N THR A 15 7.34 12.51 -0.28
CA THR A 15 6.87 11.85 -1.51
C THR A 15 7.77 10.66 -1.80
N VAL A 16 7.23 9.64 -2.46
CA VAL A 16 7.94 8.40 -2.80
C VAL A 16 7.66 8.03 -4.25
N LYS A 17 8.72 7.68 -4.98
CA LYS A 17 8.61 7.05 -6.30
C LYS A 17 8.98 5.59 -6.19
N LEU A 18 8.09 4.71 -6.66
CA LEU A 18 8.30 3.27 -6.68
C LEU A 18 8.56 2.77 -8.10
N SER A 19 9.18 1.59 -8.21
CA SER A 19 9.31 0.86 -9.48
C SER A 19 7.94 0.55 -10.11
N MET A 20 7.89 0.43 -11.44
CA MET A 20 6.67 0.09 -12.20
C MET A 20 5.93 -1.12 -11.60
N GLY A 21 4.61 -1.03 -11.53
CA GLY A 21 3.73 -2.03 -10.93
C GLY A 21 3.52 -1.87 -9.42
N HIS A 22 4.13 -0.86 -8.79
CA HIS A 22 4.04 -0.61 -7.35
C HIS A 22 3.60 0.82 -7.01
N GLU A 23 3.25 1.63 -8.01
CA GLU A 23 2.91 3.05 -7.87
C GLU A 23 1.81 3.29 -6.84
N ALA A 24 0.81 2.40 -6.76
CA ALA A 24 -0.30 2.51 -5.81
C ALA A 24 0.15 2.53 -4.34
N PHE A 25 1.21 1.80 -3.96
CA PHE A 25 1.76 1.89 -2.60
C PHE A 25 2.32 3.29 -2.32
N GLY A 26 2.91 3.92 -3.33
CA GLY A 26 3.54 5.22 -3.20
C GLY A 26 2.49 6.29 -2.95
N THR A 27 1.48 6.35 -3.82
CA THR A 27 0.34 7.27 -3.68
C THR A 27 -0.33 7.13 -2.31
N TRP A 28 -0.60 5.90 -1.87
CA TRP A 28 -1.21 5.68 -0.55
C TRP A 28 -0.30 6.12 0.61
N LEU A 29 1.00 5.83 0.54
CA LEU A 29 1.96 6.23 1.57
C LEU A 29 2.12 7.76 1.63
N GLU A 30 2.03 8.44 0.49
CA GLU A 30 2.02 9.91 0.44
C GLU A 30 0.76 10.51 1.08
N GLN A 31 -0.37 9.83 0.98
CA GLN A 31 -1.64 10.29 1.54
C GLN A 31 -1.73 10.03 3.05
N GLU A 32 -1.48 8.79 3.50
CA GLU A 32 -1.72 8.36 4.88
C GLU A 32 -0.44 8.27 5.72
N GLY A 33 0.70 8.02 5.08
CA GLY A 33 1.99 7.77 5.71
C GLY A 33 2.74 9.01 6.20
N GLN A 34 2.14 10.21 6.21
CA GLN A 34 2.84 11.44 6.66
C GLN A 34 3.04 11.51 8.19
N SER A 35 2.41 10.62 8.96
CA SER A 35 2.52 10.56 10.42
C SER A 35 3.43 9.39 10.83
N LYS A 36 4.54 9.68 11.52
CA LYS A 36 5.44 8.65 12.08
C LYS A 36 4.70 7.61 12.89
N LYS A 37 3.81 8.08 13.78
CA LYS A 37 3.01 7.21 14.63
C LYS A 37 2.16 6.24 13.83
N TRP A 38 1.54 6.71 12.75
CA TRP A 38 0.71 5.87 11.89
C TRP A 38 1.55 4.77 11.21
N VAL A 39 2.76 5.12 10.76
CA VAL A 39 3.70 4.14 10.15
C VAL A 39 4.20 3.15 11.21
N GLU A 40 4.53 3.61 12.43
CA GLU A 40 4.92 2.76 13.55
C GLU A 40 3.82 1.76 13.94
N ASP A 41 2.56 2.20 14.02
CA ASP A 41 1.42 1.34 14.30
C ASP A 41 1.28 0.23 13.23
N LEU A 42 1.53 0.56 11.96
CA LEU A 42 1.50 -0.42 10.87
C LEU A 42 2.68 -1.41 10.93
N LEU A 43 3.89 -0.94 11.27
CA LEU A 43 5.05 -1.82 11.49
C LEU A 43 4.79 -2.82 12.63
N VAL A 44 4.08 -2.42 13.69
CA VAL A 44 3.69 -3.33 14.77
C VAL A 44 2.77 -4.44 14.24
N VAL A 45 1.82 -4.12 13.36
CA VAL A 45 0.94 -5.11 12.73
C VAL A 45 1.73 -6.10 11.87
N ILE A 46 2.67 -5.61 11.06
CA ILE A 46 3.55 -6.49 10.26
C ILE A 46 4.36 -7.41 11.18
N GLY A 47 4.88 -6.89 12.29
CA GLY A 47 5.54 -7.70 13.30
C GLY A 47 4.66 -8.80 13.90
N GLN A 48 3.35 -8.55 14.04
CA GLN A 48 2.39 -9.58 14.49
C GLN A 48 2.15 -10.66 13.41
N LEU A 49 2.10 -10.28 12.13
CA LEU A 49 2.02 -11.21 10.99
C LEU A 49 3.26 -12.11 10.93
N GLN A 50 4.47 -11.51 11.02
CA GLN A 50 5.73 -12.27 11.02
C GLN A 50 5.84 -13.25 12.20
N GLN A 51 5.34 -12.85 13.37
CA GLN A 51 5.25 -13.72 14.55
C GLN A 51 4.12 -14.75 14.48
N ARG A 52 3.33 -14.75 13.39
CA ARG A 52 2.13 -15.59 13.19
C ARG A 52 1.10 -15.46 14.32
N LYS A 53 1.04 -14.29 14.97
CA LYS A 53 0.01 -13.95 15.97
C LYS A 53 -1.33 -13.68 15.29
N ILE A 54 -1.26 -13.13 14.08
CA ILE A 54 -2.37 -12.93 13.16
C ILE A 54 -1.94 -13.49 11.79
N THR A 55 -2.91 -13.87 10.97
CA THR A 55 -2.67 -14.44 9.63
C THR A 55 -2.96 -13.45 8.52
N GLU A 56 -3.85 -12.50 8.78
CA GLU A 56 -4.25 -11.46 7.84
C GLU A 56 -4.56 -10.16 8.57
N TYR A 57 -4.45 -9.05 7.86
CA TYR A 57 -4.83 -7.73 8.32
C TYR A 57 -5.41 -6.90 7.18
N LYS A 58 -6.46 -6.13 7.48
CA LYS A 58 -7.12 -5.21 6.55
C LYS A 58 -7.14 -3.83 7.15
N LEU A 59 -6.67 -2.84 6.39
CA LEU A 59 -6.79 -1.43 6.71
C LEU A 59 -7.53 -0.73 5.58
N ALA A 60 -8.71 -0.21 5.91
CA ALA A 60 -9.47 0.64 5.01
C ALA A 60 -9.01 2.09 5.20
N GLY A 61 -8.30 2.60 4.21
CA GLY A 61 -7.89 4.00 4.12
C GLY A 61 -8.98 4.89 3.54
N SER A 62 -8.61 6.11 3.14
CA SER A 62 -9.54 7.07 2.53
C SER A 62 -9.86 6.75 1.07
N GLU A 63 -8.87 6.30 0.30
CA GLU A 63 -9.02 5.95 -1.13
C GLU A 63 -8.49 4.56 -1.47
N PHE A 64 -7.67 3.97 -0.59
CA PHE A 64 -7.06 2.67 -0.79
C PHE A 64 -7.36 1.74 0.37
N ASN A 65 -7.42 0.45 0.09
CA ASN A 65 -7.44 -0.61 1.08
C ASN A 65 -6.12 -1.35 1.04
N LEU A 66 -5.48 -1.48 2.19
CA LEU A 66 -4.33 -2.34 2.38
C LEU A 66 -4.80 -3.70 2.90
N TYR A 67 -4.33 -4.75 2.25
CA TYR A 67 -4.47 -6.12 2.69
C TYR A 67 -3.09 -6.73 2.91
N LEU A 68 -2.86 -7.28 4.09
CA LEU A 68 -1.61 -7.93 4.45
C LEU A 68 -1.89 -9.38 4.82
N THR A 69 -1.03 -10.27 4.35
CA THR A 69 -0.94 -11.65 4.84
C THR A 69 0.46 -11.88 5.42
N ILE A 70 0.74 -13.12 5.81
CA ILE A 70 2.08 -13.53 6.24
C ILE A 70 3.11 -13.57 5.11
N GLU A 71 2.67 -13.55 3.84
CA GLU A 71 3.52 -13.70 2.65
C GLU A 71 3.54 -12.43 1.79
N GLU A 72 2.42 -11.74 1.67
CA GLU A 72 2.23 -10.66 0.70
C GLU A 72 1.55 -9.43 1.32
N ALA A 73 1.83 -8.29 0.71
CA ALA A 73 1.12 -7.04 0.92
C ALA A 73 0.46 -6.64 -0.41
N LYS A 74 -0.81 -6.26 -0.34
CA LYS A 74 -1.61 -5.84 -1.49
C LYS A 74 -2.33 -4.55 -1.17
N ILE A 75 -2.38 -3.65 -2.13
CA ILE A 75 -3.13 -2.41 -2.03
C ILE A 75 -4.05 -2.24 -3.22
N SER A 76 -5.29 -1.83 -2.98
CA SER A 76 -6.32 -1.65 -4.02
C SER A 76 -7.15 -0.41 -3.74
N ASN A 77 -7.36 0.43 -4.76
CA ASN A 77 -8.23 1.61 -4.66
C ASN A 77 -9.72 1.22 -4.49
N HIS A 78 -10.50 1.99 -3.74
CA HIS A 78 -11.96 1.78 -3.58
C HIS A 78 -12.74 1.83 -4.90
N SER A 79 -12.30 2.62 -5.89
CA SER A 79 -13.01 2.76 -7.17
C SER A 79 -13.12 1.45 -7.97
N LEU A 80 -12.30 0.44 -7.65
CA LEU A 80 -12.44 -0.91 -8.20
C LEU A 80 -13.73 -1.62 -7.76
N HIS A 81 -14.36 -1.16 -6.67
CA HIS A 81 -15.49 -1.83 -6.03
C HIS A 81 -16.86 -1.22 -6.36
N GLU A 82 -16.93 -0.13 -7.14
CA GLU A 82 -18.18 0.50 -7.58
C GLU A 82 -18.74 -0.09 -8.89
N SER A 83 -18.33 -1.31 -9.26
CA SER A 83 -18.84 -2.01 -10.45
C SER A 83 -19.13 -3.49 -10.18
N ASP A 84 -19.73 -3.84 -9.03
CA ASP A 84 -20.15 -5.22 -8.75
C ASP A 84 -21.53 -5.29 -8.07
N ASP A 85 -22.55 -4.74 -8.72
CA ASP A 85 -23.95 -5.16 -8.45
C ASP A 85 -24.81 -5.27 -9.72
N SER A 86 -24.18 -5.23 -10.89
CA SER A 86 -24.81 -5.60 -12.14
C SER A 86 -23.71 -5.92 -13.13
N LEU A 87 -23.56 -7.21 -13.46
CA LEU A 87 -23.31 -7.76 -14.79
C LEU A 87 -22.72 -9.16 -14.62
N GLU A 88 -23.62 -10.15 -14.57
CA GLU A 88 -23.38 -11.42 -15.25
C GLU A 88 -22.90 -11.10 -16.68
N ASP A 89 -21.91 -11.84 -17.19
CA ASP A 89 -21.25 -11.70 -18.50
C ASP A 89 -20.17 -10.60 -18.64
N ALA A 90 -18.96 -10.88 -18.15
CA ALA A 90 -17.71 -10.33 -18.71
C ALA A 90 -16.51 -11.25 -18.45
N ASN A 91 -16.46 -12.35 -19.21
CA ASN A 91 -15.17 -12.87 -19.64
C ASN A 91 -14.60 -11.80 -20.60
N GLU A 92 -13.37 -11.32 -20.37
CA GLU A 92 -12.60 -10.30 -21.13
C GLU A 92 -12.35 -8.98 -20.36
N LEU A 93 -11.05 -8.62 -20.27
CA LEU A 93 -10.48 -7.31 -19.91
C LEU A 93 -10.21 -7.00 -18.43
N SER A 94 -9.35 -7.80 -17.77
CA SER A 94 -8.57 -7.32 -16.62
C SER A 94 -7.45 -6.36 -17.06
N PHE A 95 -7.80 -5.28 -17.77
CA PHE A 95 -6.90 -4.16 -18.06
C PHE A 95 -6.89 -3.20 -16.86
N TYR A 96 -6.60 -3.73 -15.67
CA TYR A 96 -6.53 -2.92 -14.47
C TYR A 96 -5.18 -2.23 -14.42
N ASP A 97 -5.25 -0.92 -14.57
CA ASP A 97 -4.14 0.02 -14.55
C ASP A 97 -3.25 -0.22 -13.31
N GLN A 98 -1.92 -0.30 -13.50
CA GLN A 98 -0.98 -0.47 -12.39
C GLN A 98 -0.96 0.76 -11.45
N GLU A 99 -1.68 1.83 -11.81
CA GLU A 99 -1.88 3.02 -11.00
C GLU A 99 -2.98 2.86 -9.92
N ILE A 100 -3.80 1.80 -9.95
CA ILE A 100 -4.95 1.60 -9.01
C ILE A 100 -4.83 0.38 -8.09
N GLN A 101 -3.89 -0.54 -8.35
CA GLN A 101 -3.58 -1.67 -7.49
C GLN A 101 -2.09 -2.03 -7.58
N ALA A 102 -1.51 -2.46 -6.45
CA ALA A 102 -0.18 -3.04 -6.41
C ALA A 102 -0.10 -4.21 -5.42
N GLU A 103 0.84 -5.11 -5.64
CA GLU A 103 1.14 -6.22 -4.74
C GLU A 103 2.65 -6.46 -4.66
N CYS A 104 3.12 -6.92 -3.50
CA CYS A 104 4.52 -7.27 -3.29
C CYS A 104 4.65 -8.26 -2.12
N GLY A 105 5.86 -8.80 -1.91
CA GLY A 105 6.14 -9.60 -0.72
C GLY A 105 6.04 -8.78 0.56
N LEU A 106 5.62 -9.41 1.66
CA LEU A 106 5.54 -8.75 2.97
C LEU A 106 6.90 -8.16 3.41
N GLU A 107 8.00 -8.84 3.08
CA GLU A 107 9.37 -8.39 3.40
C GLU A 107 9.76 -7.13 2.63
N ASP A 108 9.39 -7.05 1.35
CA ASP A 108 9.60 -5.84 0.52
C ASP A 108 8.78 -4.66 1.07
N PHE A 109 7.52 -4.92 1.44
CA PHE A 109 6.65 -3.91 2.02
C PHE A 109 7.15 -3.41 3.38
N LEU A 110 7.65 -4.32 4.23
CA LEU A 110 8.29 -3.97 5.49
C LEU A 110 9.49 -3.05 5.25
N ASN A 111 10.36 -3.41 4.30
CA ASN A 111 11.54 -2.61 3.98
C ASN A 111 11.17 -1.20 3.49
N LEU A 112 10.12 -1.08 2.68
CA LEU A 112 9.57 0.21 2.25
C LEU A 112 9.13 1.05 3.45
N LEU A 113 8.34 0.49 4.37
CA LEU A 113 7.81 1.22 5.54
C LEU A 113 8.89 1.63 6.54
N GLU A 114 9.85 0.76 6.82
CA GLU A 114 10.99 1.10 7.70
C GLU A 114 11.82 2.23 7.11
N SER A 115 12.09 2.17 5.81
CA SER A 115 12.85 3.20 5.10
C SER A 115 12.08 4.52 5.03
N TRP A 116 10.76 4.45 4.85
CA TRP A 116 9.89 5.62 4.88
C TRP A 116 9.84 6.28 6.26
N LEU A 117 9.67 5.51 7.34
CA LEU A 117 9.67 6.01 8.71
C LEU A 117 10.98 6.73 9.06
N ALA A 118 12.11 6.20 8.58
CA ALA A 118 13.42 6.80 8.76
C ALA A 118 13.60 8.11 7.96
N PHE A 119 12.86 8.27 6.86
CA PHE A 119 12.94 9.43 5.98
C PHE A 119 12.10 10.63 6.46
N ILE A 120 10.87 10.37 6.94
CA ILE A 120 9.93 11.41 7.39
C ILE A 120 10.31 12.01 8.75
#